data_AF-A0A6A3A2I8-F1
#
_entry.id   AF-A0A6A3A2I8-F1
#
_cell.length_a   1.000
_cell.length_b   1.000
_cell.length_c   1.000
_cell.angle_alpha   90.00
_cell.angle_beta   90.00
_cell.angle_gamma   90.00
#
_symmetry.space_group_name_H-M   'P 1'
#
loop_
_entity.id
_entity.type
_entity.pdbx_description
1 polymer ?
#
loop_
_entity_poly.entity_id
_entity_poly.type
_entity_poly.pdbx_seq_one_letter_code
_entity_poly.pdbx_strand_id
1 'polypeptide(L)'
;MILGSRVIGSFYQNGLKYSTVPREPDTHEDFRLTNKVQDSAAVSFKDIVEQENPVMIYMKGVPDFPQCGFSSLAVRALKHYNKYIPLSARNILENPKLKSTVKAFR
;
A
#
# COMPACT_ATOMS: atom_id res chain seq x y z
N MET A 1 59.50 -3.41 31.83
CA MET A 1 58.13 -3.98 31.87
C MET A 1 57.26 -2.87 32.47
N ILE A 2 56.29 -2.25 31.81
CA ILE A 2 55.35 -2.69 30.78
C ILE A 2 55.08 -1.51 29.83
N LEU A 3 55.07 -1.78 28.53
CA LEU A 3 54.82 -0.86 27.42
C LEU A 3 53.33 -0.45 27.40
N GLY A 4 53.03 0.85 27.53
CA GLY A 4 51.67 1.37 27.41
C GLY A 4 51.28 1.53 25.94
N SER A 5 50.54 0.55 25.41
CA SER A 5 50.05 0.56 24.03
C SER A 5 48.95 1.60 23.83
N ARG A 6 49.20 2.54 22.91
CA ARG A 6 48.18 3.39 22.27
C ARG A 6 47.12 2.50 21.62
N VAL A 7 45.85 2.69 21.97
CA VAL A 7 44.73 2.27 21.13
C VAL A 7 44.06 3.53 20.58
N ILE A 8 44.44 3.89 19.36
CA ILE A 8 43.73 4.91 18.57
C ILE A 8 42.51 4.19 17.99
N GLY A 9 41.37 4.31 18.65
CA GLY A 9 40.10 3.85 18.10
C GLY A 9 39.75 4.68 16.86
N SER A 10 39.83 4.06 15.68
CA SER A 10 39.37 4.66 14.43
C SER A 10 37.85 4.78 14.49
N PHE A 11 37.36 6.02 14.62
CA PHE A 11 35.96 6.35 14.43
C PHE A 11 35.62 6.16 12.94
N TYR A 12 34.85 5.13 12.63
CA TYR A 12 34.24 4.97 11.31
C TYR A 12 33.21 6.10 11.09
N GLN A 13 33.64 7.20 10.49
CA GLN A 13 32.74 8.18 9.87
C GLN A 13 32.57 7.87 8.38
N ASN A 14 31.96 6.73 8.07
CA ASN A 14 31.44 6.49 6.73
C ASN A 14 29.92 6.60 6.76
N GLY A 15 29.44 7.83 6.96
CA GLY A 15 28.05 8.18 6.67
C GLY A 15 27.87 8.20 5.16
N LEU A 16 27.19 7.20 4.60
CA LEU A 16 26.70 7.21 3.23
C LEU A 16 25.78 8.43 3.05
N LYS A 17 26.32 9.52 2.48
CA LYS A 17 25.54 10.65 2.00
C LYS A 17 24.96 10.27 0.64
N TYR A 18 23.76 9.71 0.64
CA TYR A 18 23.02 9.53 -0.60
C TYR A 18 22.68 10.91 -1.16
N SER A 19 23.28 11.27 -2.29
CA SER A 19 23.10 12.55 -2.95
C SER A 19 22.01 12.42 -4.00
N THR A 20 20.88 13.11 -3.84
CA THR A 20 19.85 13.22 -4.89
C THR A 20 20.28 14.22 -5.97
N VAL A 21 21.38 13.93 -6.69
CA VAL A 21 21.77 14.74 -7.86
C VAL A 21 21.03 14.22 -9.10
N PRO A 22 20.40 15.07 -9.93
CA PRO A 22 19.51 14.62 -11.01
C PRO A 22 20.11 13.83 -12.19
N ARG A 23 21.42 13.57 -12.26
CA ARG A 23 22.06 12.89 -13.39
C ARG A 23 23.38 12.22 -12.97
N GLU A 24 23.30 10.96 -12.57
CA GLU A 24 24.45 10.05 -12.54
C GLU A 24 24.38 9.11 -13.77
N PRO A 25 25.47 8.92 -14.53
CA PRO A 25 25.49 8.08 -15.73
C PRO A 25 25.27 6.58 -15.44
N ASP A 26 25.37 6.16 -14.17
CA ASP A 26 25.14 4.78 -13.71
C ASP A 26 23.73 4.54 -13.13
N THR A 27 22.85 5.56 -13.12
CA THR A 27 21.46 5.35 -12.71
C THR A 27 20.64 4.87 -13.91
N HIS A 28 20.39 3.56 -13.95
CA HIS A 28 19.54 2.96 -14.97
C HIS A 28 18.13 3.56 -14.94
N GLU A 29 17.64 3.94 -16.12
CA GLU A 29 16.37 4.63 -16.33
C GLU A 29 15.16 3.84 -15.79
N ASP A 30 15.28 2.52 -15.64
CA ASP A 30 14.22 1.63 -15.10
C ASP A 30 13.86 1.89 -13.63
N PHE A 31 14.72 2.56 -12.86
CA PHE A 31 14.40 2.95 -11.48
C PHE A 31 13.70 4.30 -11.38
N ARG A 32 13.40 4.95 -12.52
CA ARG A 32 12.64 6.19 -12.52
C ARG A 32 11.21 5.96 -12.04
N LEU A 33 10.72 6.96 -11.31
CA LEU A 33 9.36 6.97 -10.80
C LEU A 33 8.38 7.10 -11.97
N THR A 34 7.86 5.97 -12.43
CA THR A 34 6.78 5.97 -13.41
C THR A 34 5.48 6.28 -12.68
N ASN A 35 5.04 7.53 -12.77
CA ASN A 35 3.66 7.85 -12.43
C ASN A 35 2.78 7.04 -13.38
N LYS A 36 2.13 6.02 -12.82
CA LYS A 36 1.25 5.12 -13.56
C LYS A 36 0.10 5.95 -14.13
N VAL A 37 0.26 6.47 -15.35
CA VAL A 37 -0.80 7.13 -16.12
C VAL A 37 -1.86 6.06 -16.30
N GLN A 38 -2.88 6.14 -15.48
CA GLN A 38 -4.02 5.24 -15.50
C GLN A 38 -5.02 5.95 -16.37
N ASP A 39 -5.32 5.38 -17.55
CA ASP A 39 -6.46 5.79 -18.37
C ASP A 39 -7.69 5.85 -17.47
N SER A 40 -8.05 7.08 -17.09
CA SER A 40 -9.18 7.38 -16.23
C SER A 40 -10.43 7.29 -17.09
N ALA A 41 -10.76 6.07 -17.53
CA ALA A 41 -12.08 5.77 -18.04
C ALA A 41 -13.04 5.90 -16.85
N ALA A 42 -13.57 7.10 -16.70
CA ALA A 42 -14.49 7.53 -15.66
C ALA A 42 -15.72 6.63 -15.64
N VAL A 43 -15.67 5.58 -14.83
CA VAL A 43 -16.89 5.04 -14.24
C VAL A 43 -17.35 6.10 -13.28
N SER A 44 -18.60 6.53 -13.42
CA SER A 44 -19.26 7.35 -12.41
C SER A 44 -19.17 6.60 -11.08
N PHE A 45 -18.35 7.12 -10.17
CA PHE A 45 -18.13 6.56 -8.84
C PHE A 45 -19.44 6.49 -8.04
N LYS A 46 -20.38 7.38 -8.35
CA LYS A 46 -21.71 7.45 -7.73
C LYS A 46 -22.44 6.11 -7.82
N ASP A 47 -22.41 5.49 -8.99
CA ASP A 47 -23.11 4.23 -9.27
C ASP A 47 -22.55 3.03 -8.45
N ILE A 48 -21.29 3.13 -8.01
CA ILE A 48 -20.63 2.09 -7.20
C ILE A 48 -20.92 2.28 -5.70
N VAL A 49 -21.11 3.53 -5.26
CA VAL A 49 -21.29 3.89 -3.84
C VAL A 49 -22.75 4.06 -3.44
N GLU A 50 -23.65 4.36 -4.38
CA GLU A 50 -25.10 4.51 -4.13
C GLU A 50 -25.83 3.17 -3.88
N GLN A 51 -25.16 2.18 -3.29
CA GLN A 51 -25.83 0.97 -2.83
C GLN A 51 -26.41 1.20 -1.43
N GLU A 52 -27.61 0.68 -1.19
CA GLU A 52 -28.43 0.77 0.04
C GLU A 52 -27.77 0.21 1.32
N ASN A 53 -26.47 -0.08 1.29
CA ASN A 53 -25.74 -0.67 2.39
C ASN A 53 -25.12 0.42 3.27
N PRO A 54 -25.44 0.46 4.57
CA PRO A 54 -24.89 1.47 5.48
C PRO A 54 -23.37 1.36 5.64
N VAL A 55 -22.82 0.15 5.48
CA VAL A 55 -21.38 -0.11 5.52
C VAL A 55 -20.98 -1.08 4.41
N MET A 56 -20.03 -0.66 3.57
CA MET A 56 -19.49 -1.45 2.47
C MET A 56 -17.96 -1.57 2.61
N ILE A 57 -17.44 -2.79 2.54
CA ILE A 57 -16.00 -3.06 2.46
C ILE A 57 -15.58 -3.50 1.05
N TYR A 58 -14.55 -2.84 0.53
CA TYR A 58 -13.87 -3.25 -0.69
C TYR A 58 -12.57 -3.97 -0.31
N MET A 59 -12.46 -5.27 -0.63
CA MET A 59 -11.36 -6.11 -0.15
C MET A 59 -10.82 -7.07 -1.22
N LYS A 60 -9.68 -7.70 -0.93
CA LYS A 60 -9.09 -8.75 -1.77
C LYS A 60 -9.63 -10.12 -1.33
N GLY A 61 -10.41 -10.76 -2.19
CA GLY A 61 -11.17 -11.96 -1.85
C GLY A 61 -12.53 -11.61 -1.24
N VAL A 62 -13.11 -12.57 -0.53
CA VAL A 62 -14.43 -12.45 0.12
C VAL A 62 -14.29 -12.64 1.64
N PRO A 63 -15.27 -12.22 2.47
CA PRO A 63 -15.17 -12.34 3.93
C PRO A 63 -14.94 -13.77 4.45
N ASP A 64 -15.39 -14.78 3.71
CA ASP A 64 -15.18 -16.20 4.04
C ASP A 64 -13.77 -16.68 3.63
N PHE A 65 -13.24 -16.13 2.54
CA PHE A 65 -11.95 -16.51 1.96
C PHE A 65 -11.13 -15.25 1.58
N PRO A 66 -10.52 -14.56 2.57
CA PRO A 66 -9.68 -13.39 2.31
C PRO A 66 -8.36 -13.81 1.66
N GLN A 67 -7.97 -13.11 0.60
CA GLN A 67 -6.75 -13.41 -0.18
C GLN A 67 -5.56 -12.49 0.17
N CYS A 68 -5.68 -11.70 1.24
CA CYS A 68 -4.63 -10.78 1.69
C CYS A 68 -4.69 -10.60 3.21
N GLY A 69 -3.52 -10.51 3.86
CA GLY A 69 -3.43 -10.34 5.32
C GLY A 69 -4.16 -9.11 5.84
N PHE A 70 -4.04 -7.97 5.15
CA PHE A 70 -4.79 -6.75 5.50
C PHE A 70 -6.30 -6.93 5.40
N SER A 71 -6.77 -7.62 4.35
CA SER A 71 -8.19 -7.91 4.16
C SER A 71 -8.71 -8.87 5.24
N SER A 72 -7.90 -9.86 5.65
CA SER A 72 -8.24 -10.77 6.76
C SER A 72 -8.40 -10.03 8.09
N LEU A 73 -7.46 -9.14 8.41
CA LEU A 73 -7.52 -8.32 9.63
C LEU A 73 -8.74 -7.39 9.65
N ALA A 74 -9.04 -6.72 8.53
CA ALA A 74 -10.20 -5.85 8.41
C ALA A 74 -11.51 -6.62 8.64
N VAL A 75 -11.67 -7.78 7.99
CA VAL A 75 -12.85 -8.65 8.20
C VAL A 75 -12.95 -9.12 9.65
N ARG A 76 -11.83 -9.49 10.29
CA ARG A 76 -11.83 -9.89 11.70
C ARG A 76 -12.32 -8.78 12.61
N ALA A 77 -11.84 -7.55 12.41
CA ALA A 77 -12.30 -6.41 13.19
C ALA A 77 -13.80 -6.15 12.99
N LEU A 78 -14.25 -6.18 11.73
CA LEU A 78 -15.64 -5.90 11.37
C LEU A 78 -16.62 -6.99 11.82
N LYS A 79 -16.18 -8.26 11.91
CA LYS A 79 -16.99 -9.37 12.42
C LYS A 79 -17.49 -9.13 13.85
N HIS A 80 -16.76 -8.38 14.67
CA HIS A 80 -17.22 -8.02 16.01
C HIS A 80 -18.44 -7.09 16.02
N TYR A 81 -18.61 -6.28 14.96
CA TYR A 81 -19.69 -5.30 14.82
C TYR A 81 -20.83 -5.77 13.92
N ASN A 82 -20.62 -6.84 13.15
CA ASN A 82 -21.56 -7.36 12.16
C ASN A 82 -22.92 -7.80 12.75
N LYS A 83 -23.00 -7.99 14.08
CA LYS A 83 -24.27 -8.27 14.77
C LYS A 83 -25.21 -7.05 14.82
N TYR A 84 -24.65 -5.84 14.71
CA TYR A 84 -25.39 -4.58 14.89
C TYR A 84 -25.58 -3.81 13.59
N ILE A 85 -24.71 -4.03 12.60
CA ILE A 85 -24.71 -3.28 11.35
C ILE A 85 -24.59 -4.27 10.18
N PRO A 86 -25.52 -4.26 9.22
CA PRO A 86 -25.41 -5.09 8.03
C PRO A 86 -24.24 -4.62 7.18
N LEU A 87 -23.25 -5.50 7.03
CA LEU A 87 -22.03 -5.21 6.30
C LEU A 87 -22.00 -5.95 4.96
N SER A 88 -21.82 -5.19 3.90
CA SER A 88 -21.67 -5.73 2.54
C SER A 88 -20.20 -5.71 2.11
N ALA A 89 -19.79 -6.71 1.33
CA ALA A 89 -18.41 -6.85 0.86
C ALA A 89 -18.35 -7.04 -0.65
N ARG A 90 -17.38 -6.38 -1.31
CA ARG A 90 -17.06 -6.58 -2.73
C ARG A 90 -15.59 -6.95 -2.93
N ASN A 91 -15.37 -7.97 -3.77
CA ASN A 91 -14.03 -8.41 -4.16
C ASN A 91 -13.46 -7.52 -5.29
N ILE A 92 -12.36 -6.82 -5.02
CA ILE A 92 -11.71 -5.93 -6.01
C ILE A 92 -10.83 -6.69 -7.01
N LEU A 93 -10.58 -7.98 -6.79
CA LEU A 93 -9.75 -8.79 -7.69
C LEU A 93 -10.50 -9.22 -8.95
N GLU A 94 -11.82 -9.35 -8.87
CA GLU A 94 -12.68 -9.77 -9.98
C GLU A 94 -12.92 -8.66 -11.00
N ASN A 95 -12.86 -7.40 -10.56
CA ASN A 95 -13.18 -6.26 -11.41
C ASN A 95 -12.04 -5.22 -11.42
N PRO A 96 -11.22 -5.16 -12.49
CA PRO A 96 -10.09 -4.23 -12.57
C PRO A 96 -10.54 -2.76 -12.61
N LYS A 97 -11.72 -2.51 -13.16
CA LYS A 97 -12.36 -1.19 -13.23
C LYS A 97 -12.83 -0.74 -11.84
N LEU A 98 -13.40 -1.64 -11.03
CA LEU A 98 -13.70 -1.35 -9.62
C LEU A 98 -12.42 -1.01 -8.83
N LYS A 99 -11.36 -1.78 -9.03
CA LYS A 99 -10.07 -1.56 -8.36
C LYS A 99 -9.47 -0.19 -8.67
N SER A 100 -9.48 0.24 -9.93
CA SER A 100 -8.99 1.57 -10.30
C SER A 100 -9.86 2.67 -9.71
N THR A 101 -11.18 2.50 -9.72
CA THR A 101 -12.13 3.44 -9.14
C THR A 101 -11.95 3.60 -7.63
N VAL A 102 -11.87 2.50 -6.87
CA VAL A 102 -11.64 2.53 -5.40
C VAL A 102 -10.28 3.16 -5.08
N LYS A 103 -9.26 2.90 -5.89
CA LYS A 103 -7.91 3.48 -5.71
C LYS A 103 -7.87 4.98 -6.02
N ALA A 104 -8.68 5.44 -6.97
CA ALA A 104 -8.75 6.85 -7.35
C ALA A 104 -9.50 7.70 -6.31
N PHE A 105 -10.35 7.06 -5.50
CA PHE A 105 -11.06 7.71 -4.39
C PHE A 105 -10.07 8.14 -3.30
N ARG A 106 -10.09 9.42 -2.96
CA ARG A 106 -9.26 10.05 -1.93
C ARG A 106 -10.12 10.90 -1.01
#